data_AF-A0A9P1CLK3-F1
#
_entry.id   AF-A0A9P1CLK3-F1
#
_cell.length_a   1.000
_cell.length_b   1.000
_cell.length_c   1.000
_cell.angle_alpha   90.00
_cell.angle_beta   90.00
_cell.angle_gamma   90.00
#
_symmetry.space_group_name_H-M   'P 1'
#
loop_
_entity.id
_entity.type
_entity.pdbx_description
1 polymer ?
#
loop_
_entity_poly.entity_id
_entity_poly.type
_entity_poly.pdbx_seq_one_letter_code
_entity_poly.pdbx_strand_id
1 'polypeptide(L)'
;MQANGIASCKFDINLSQPIEGKQDAMNILTDAGFTLIPLAILNARFDDFFFLAGLVCSSYVTVSMGTHYRAPWFPLGREDIPFVDEGNRMTCRVTLLILAVVAMGGSWMVEQPRSSLLTWHPRIRLLWRLLPEDYERQLVALKKGLSEQINNKLKKTSAKSKAQPKASAPAKPRPPQSQVEKADKHPRSPPKVDQASPNPGASKRVKGKQPNPDMAQQLDDLREANQKMMDELAQLKQEQAKKPTKNSYETPPPKVRGPTPNAKASGSSAPSASQPRALANPQGAAPAAASEAPSTEGARLARLRRMCEMKPSGKCHVTPEIHERWKKANHTERLKLADELEAANWAKDMFITRVTKSVIKTNKQSRKKRRGWYTKEAMAKDLGWSSSYIRCVVEFCEKPANALTHTKKDKYNKKLLKYKVEIEDGESELSEDEENHIHQDTEAICIFSVLPLQHVQVSDMSDSGCPRFLPSLSALFASGG
;
A
#
# COMPACT_ATOMS: atom_id res chain seq x y z
N MET A 1 -31.75 -19.08 10.10
CA MET A 1 -30.76 -18.18 9.46
C MET A 1 -30.62 -16.96 10.36
N GLN A 2 -29.56 -16.90 11.18
CA GLN A 2 -29.24 -15.71 11.97
C GLN A 2 -28.43 -14.77 11.08
N ALA A 3 -28.93 -13.55 10.88
CA ALA A 3 -28.21 -12.51 10.15
C ALA A 3 -27.16 -11.92 11.10
N ASN A 4 -25.89 -12.32 10.92
CA ASN A 4 -24.75 -11.67 11.57
C ASN A 4 -24.59 -10.29 10.92
N GLY A 5 -25.30 -9.30 11.45
CA GLY A 5 -25.18 -7.91 11.03
C GLY A 5 -23.84 -7.35 11.50
N ILE A 6 -22.83 -7.35 10.64
CA ILE A 6 -21.59 -6.60 10.89
C ILE A 6 -21.92 -5.12 10.66
N ALA A 7 -22.23 -4.41 11.74
CA ALA A 7 -22.28 -2.95 11.72
C ALA A 7 -20.84 -2.41 11.70
N SER A 8 -20.26 -2.29 10.51
CA SER A 8 -18.99 -1.61 10.32
C SER A 8 -19.24 -0.12 10.11
N CYS A 9 -19.31 0.66 11.19
CA CYS A 9 -19.19 2.11 11.08
C CYS A 9 -17.73 2.44 10.78
N LYS A 10 -17.41 2.66 9.50
CA LYS A 10 -16.09 3.14 9.09
C LYS A 10 -16.00 4.64 9.38
N PHE A 11 -15.25 5.00 10.41
CA PHE A 11 -15.03 6.38 10.82
C PHE A 11 -13.76 6.91 10.16
N ASP A 12 -13.89 7.46 8.94
CA ASP A 12 -12.76 8.13 8.28
C ASP A 12 -12.54 9.49 8.98
N ILE A 13 -11.54 9.57 9.86
CA ILE A 13 -11.09 10.81 10.51
C ILE A 13 -10.37 11.65 9.44
N ASN A 14 -11.10 12.51 8.76
CA ASN A 14 -10.51 13.46 7.83
C ASN A 14 -9.94 14.64 8.62
N LEU A 15 -8.66 14.55 8.99
CA LEU A 15 -7.89 15.62 9.64
C LEU A 15 -7.70 16.89 8.77
N SER A 16 -8.26 16.94 7.56
CA SER A 16 -8.11 18.08 6.66
C SER A 16 -9.38 18.93 6.58
N GLN A 17 -9.36 19.94 7.45
CA GLN A 17 -10.18 21.16 7.49
C GLN A 17 -11.62 21.05 8.05
N PRO A 18 -11.96 21.83 9.08
CA PRO A 18 -13.33 22.02 9.49
C PRO A 18 -14.10 22.67 8.34
N ILE A 19 -15.23 22.07 7.95
CA ILE A 19 -16.25 22.78 7.18
C ILE A 19 -16.76 23.87 8.13
N GLU A 20 -16.48 25.14 7.82
CA GLU A 20 -16.86 26.28 8.68
C GLU A 20 -18.30 26.15 9.16
N GLY A 21 -18.46 26.03 10.49
CA GLY A 21 -19.77 25.98 11.15
C GLY A 21 -20.36 24.59 11.42
N LYS A 22 -19.76 23.48 10.97
CA LYS A 22 -20.19 22.13 11.39
C LYS A 22 -19.11 21.49 12.24
N GLN A 23 -19.34 21.42 13.56
CA GLN A 23 -18.53 20.58 14.44
C GLN A 23 -18.52 19.17 13.84
N ASP A 24 -17.31 18.61 13.66
CA ASP A 24 -17.16 17.25 13.18
C ASP A 24 -17.61 16.30 14.28
N ALA A 25 -18.91 15.98 14.27
CA ALA A 25 -19.52 15.05 15.21
C ALA A 25 -18.89 13.65 15.15
N MET A 26 -18.04 13.38 14.15
CA MET A 26 -17.34 12.10 13.97
C MET A 26 -15.92 12.11 14.53
N ASN A 27 -15.42 13.27 15.01
CA ASN A 27 -14.09 13.35 15.59
C ASN A 27 -14.11 12.90 17.07
N ILE A 28 -13.47 11.77 17.37
CA ILE A 28 -13.33 11.22 18.72
C ILE A 28 -12.63 12.17 19.71
N LEU A 29 -11.89 13.18 19.24
CA LEU A 29 -11.29 14.22 20.08
C LEU A 29 -12.28 15.29 20.55
N THR A 30 -13.43 15.41 19.88
CA THR A 30 -14.54 16.27 20.31
C THR A 30 -15.42 15.55 21.32
N ASP A 31 -16.05 16.28 22.23
CA ASP A 31 -16.91 15.66 23.26
C ASP A 31 -18.18 15.05 22.64
N ALA A 32 -18.70 15.68 21.58
CA ALA A 32 -19.82 15.14 20.81
C ALA A 32 -19.44 13.79 20.17
N GLY A 33 -18.33 13.72 19.44
CA GLY A 33 -17.89 12.48 18.80
C GLY A 33 -17.51 11.40 19.81
N PHE A 34 -16.88 11.76 20.92
CA PHE A 34 -16.63 10.80 22.00
C PHE A 34 -17.89 10.33 22.69
N THR A 35 -18.98 11.11 22.77
CA THR A 35 -20.23 10.66 23.41
C THR A 35 -21.03 9.68 22.54
N LEU A 36 -20.96 9.84 21.22
CA LEU A 36 -21.66 8.96 20.28
C LEU A 36 -21.13 7.52 20.28
N ILE A 37 -19.82 7.32 20.53
CA ILE A 37 -19.21 5.99 20.47
C ILE A 37 -19.62 5.09 21.66
N PRO A 38 -19.55 5.53 22.93
CA PRO A 38 -20.12 4.81 24.06
C PRO A 38 -21.61 4.54 23.85
N LEU A 39 -22.38 5.50 23.33
CA LEU A 39 -23.80 5.27 23.04
C LEU A 39 -23.98 4.13 22.02
N ALA A 40 -23.14 4.07 20.98
CA ALA A 40 -23.17 2.97 20.01
C ALA A 40 -22.75 1.63 20.63
N ILE A 41 -21.70 1.62 21.46
CA ILE A 41 -21.23 0.43 22.18
C ILE A 41 -22.30 -0.09 23.12
N LEU A 42 -22.90 0.79 23.95
CA LEU A 42 -23.94 0.43 24.92
C LEU A 42 -25.25 -0.04 24.26
N ASN A 43 -25.50 0.34 23.01
CA ASN A 43 -26.63 -0.16 22.22
C ASN A 43 -26.29 -1.42 21.41
N ALA A 44 -25.02 -1.85 21.40
CA ALA A 44 -24.63 -3.10 20.76
C ALA A 44 -25.14 -4.31 21.55
N ARG A 45 -25.31 -5.44 20.85
CA ARG A 45 -25.68 -6.69 21.49
C ARG A 45 -24.48 -7.22 22.28
N PHE A 46 -24.71 -7.61 23.54
CA PHE A 46 -23.69 -8.28 24.36
C PHE A 46 -23.08 -9.46 23.60
N ASP A 47 -21.76 -9.61 23.73
CA ASP A 47 -20.96 -10.69 23.14
C ASP A 47 -20.92 -10.77 21.60
N ASP A 48 -21.59 -9.86 20.87
CA ASP A 48 -21.81 -10.00 19.42
C ASP A 48 -21.51 -8.69 18.67
N PHE A 49 -20.33 -8.11 18.92
CA PHE A 49 -19.85 -6.96 18.18
C PHE A 49 -18.31 -6.85 18.18
N PHE A 50 -17.81 -6.09 17.20
CA PHE A 50 -16.38 -5.86 17.00
C PHE A 50 -16.10 -4.35 16.93
N PHE A 51 -15.21 -3.88 17.81
CA PHE A 51 -14.77 -2.49 17.86
C PHE A 51 -13.40 -2.32 17.21
N LEU A 52 -13.34 -1.63 16.08
CA LEU A 52 -12.09 -1.28 15.41
C LEU A 52 -11.76 0.20 15.64
N ALA A 53 -10.57 0.49 16.17
CA ALA A 53 -10.08 1.85 16.33
C ALA A 53 -8.77 2.06 15.55
N GLY A 54 -8.76 3.05 14.65
CA GLY A 54 -7.54 3.57 14.05
C GLY A 54 -7.04 4.77 14.83
N LEU A 55 -5.82 4.70 15.37
CA LEU A 55 -5.18 5.85 16.03
C LEU A 55 -4.24 6.56 15.06
N VAL A 56 -4.12 7.89 15.21
CA VAL A 56 -3.25 8.72 14.37
C VAL A 56 -1.79 8.26 14.49
N CYS A 57 -1.32 7.57 13.46
CA CYS A 57 -0.01 6.92 13.46
C CYS A 57 1.15 7.92 13.57
N SER A 58 1.00 9.13 13.03
CA SER A 58 2.04 10.17 13.04
C SER A 58 2.47 10.60 14.46
N SER A 59 1.61 10.40 15.46
CA SER A 59 1.95 10.70 16.86
C SER A 59 2.77 9.58 17.52
N TYR A 60 2.79 8.36 16.96
CA TYR A 60 3.35 7.17 17.61
C TYR A 60 4.40 6.41 16.78
N VAL A 61 4.61 6.72 15.50
CA VAL A 61 5.61 6.02 14.67
C VAL A 61 7.04 6.45 14.99
N THR A 62 7.97 5.49 15.03
CA THR A 62 9.41 5.79 15.24
C THR A 62 10.00 6.79 14.23
N VAL A 63 9.48 6.84 13.00
CA VAL A 63 9.93 7.81 11.98
C VAL A 63 9.67 9.26 12.41
N SER A 64 8.65 9.50 13.23
CA SER A 64 8.29 10.83 13.74
C SER A 64 8.91 11.12 15.13
N MET A 65 9.80 10.24 15.62
CA MET A 65 10.39 10.35 16.95
C MET A 65 11.14 11.65 17.19
N GLY A 66 11.80 12.20 16.17
CA GLY A 66 12.48 13.49 16.25
C GLY A 66 11.52 14.67 16.45
N THR A 67 10.25 14.53 16.05
CA THR A 67 9.24 15.60 16.16
C THR A 67 8.45 15.48 17.46
N HIS A 68 7.96 14.28 17.80
CA HIS A 68 7.12 14.10 19.00
C HIS A 68 7.92 13.78 20.27
N TYR A 69 9.23 13.49 20.15
CA TYR A 69 10.12 13.19 21.28
C TYR A 69 9.63 12.05 22.18
N ARG A 70 8.89 11.08 21.64
CA ARG A 70 8.42 9.92 22.43
C ARG A 70 9.50 8.86 22.46
N ALA A 71 9.68 8.23 23.60
CA ALA A 71 10.55 7.08 23.76
C ALA A 71 9.90 6.08 24.74
N PRO A 72 10.35 4.82 24.83
CA PRO A 72 9.82 3.88 25.82
C PRO A 72 9.85 4.38 27.27
N TRP A 73 10.85 5.19 27.63
CA TRP A 73 10.98 5.84 28.95
C TRP A 73 10.30 7.21 29.04
N PHE A 74 9.86 7.78 27.92
CA PHE A 74 9.10 9.03 27.87
C PHE A 74 7.93 8.89 26.88
N PRO A 75 6.95 8.04 27.21
CA PRO A 75 5.95 7.58 26.24
C PRO A 75 4.93 8.67 25.86
N LEU A 76 4.74 9.69 26.70
CA LEU A 76 3.84 10.82 26.43
C LEU A 76 4.43 11.85 25.46
N GLY A 77 5.75 11.87 25.28
CA GLY A 77 6.43 12.80 24.39
C GLY A 77 6.30 14.25 24.83
N ARG A 78 6.56 15.17 23.90
CA ARG A 78 6.42 16.61 24.12
C ARG A 78 4.98 17.07 23.94
N GLU A 79 4.23 17.09 25.03
CA GLU A 79 2.80 17.46 25.05
C GLU A 79 2.54 18.94 24.69
N ASP A 80 3.57 19.79 24.71
CA ASP A 80 3.49 21.16 24.23
C ASP A 80 3.27 21.27 22.71
N ILE A 81 3.46 20.16 21.99
CA ILE A 81 3.22 20.07 20.55
C ILE A 81 1.78 19.57 20.32
N PRO A 82 0.91 20.32 19.61
CA PRO A 82 -0.53 20.03 19.54
C PRO A 82 -0.88 18.59 19.09
N PHE A 83 -0.22 18.06 18.04
CA PHE A 83 -0.53 16.70 17.56
C PHE A 83 -0.07 15.58 18.52
N VAL A 84 0.83 15.90 19.47
CA VAL A 84 1.28 14.98 20.51
C VAL A 84 0.23 14.91 21.62
N ASP A 85 -0.26 16.05 22.09
CA ASP A 85 -1.39 16.14 23.03
C ASP A 85 -2.65 15.46 22.47
N GLU A 86 -3.02 15.79 21.22
CA GLU A 86 -4.15 15.15 20.54
C GLU A 86 -3.97 13.62 20.46
N GLY A 87 -2.76 13.14 20.14
CA GLY A 87 -2.44 11.72 20.13
C GLY A 87 -2.60 11.05 21.51
N ASN A 88 -2.21 11.73 22.59
CA ASN A 88 -2.38 11.26 23.98
C ASN A 88 -3.86 11.19 24.34
N ARG A 89 -4.60 12.28 24.09
CA ARG A 89 -6.04 12.36 24.36
C ARG A 89 -6.84 11.31 23.60
N MET A 90 -6.54 11.12 22.31
CA MET A 90 -7.18 10.08 21.49
C MET A 90 -6.93 8.69 22.06
N THR A 91 -5.69 8.41 22.47
CA THR A 91 -5.32 7.12 23.05
C THR A 91 -6.02 6.88 24.39
N CYS A 92 -6.10 7.89 25.25
CA CYS A 92 -6.86 7.82 26.49
C CYS A 92 -8.33 7.48 26.23
N ARG A 93 -8.97 8.16 25.28
CA ARG A 93 -10.38 7.91 24.90
C ARG A 93 -10.58 6.50 24.35
N VAL A 94 -9.75 6.06 23.41
CA VAL A 94 -9.83 4.70 22.85
C VAL A 94 -9.60 3.64 23.92
N THR A 95 -8.67 3.87 24.86
CA THR A 95 -8.44 2.94 25.97
C THR A 95 -9.69 2.75 26.83
N LEU A 96 -10.40 3.84 27.15
CA LEU A 96 -11.67 3.79 27.90
C LEU A 96 -12.76 3.06 27.12
N LEU A 97 -12.87 3.31 25.81
CA LEU A 97 -13.83 2.61 24.95
C LEU A 97 -13.55 1.11 24.89
N ILE A 98 -12.29 0.70 24.80
CA ILE A 98 -11.90 -0.72 24.83
C ILE A 98 -12.34 -1.38 26.14
N LEU A 99 -12.17 -0.71 27.28
CA LEU A 99 -12.66 -1.25 28.57
C LEU A 99 -14.18 -1.46 28.56
N ALA A 100 -14.94 -0.53 27.99
CA ALA A 100 -16.38 -0.68 27.83
C ALA A 100 -16.74 -1.85 26.89
N VAL A 101 -16.03 -1.99 25.78
CA VAL A 101 -16.21 -3.11 24.83
C VAL A 101 -15.97 -4.45 25.52
N VAL A 102 -14.88 -4.57 26.27
CA VAL A 102 -14.54 -5.79 27.03
C VAL A 102 -15.59 -6.08 28.10
N ALA A 103 -16.07 -5.06 28.80
CA ALA A 103 -17.14 -5.22 29.80
C ALA A 103 -18.46 -5.70 29.19
N MET A 104 -18.72 -5.42 27.91
CA MET A 104 -19.89 -5.90 27.17
C MET A 104 -19.63 -7.24 26.41
N GLY A 105 -18.47 -7.86 26.61
CA GLY A 105 -18.09 -9.10 25.93
C GLY A 105 -17.74 -8.94 24.45
N GLY A 106 -17.61 -7.71 23.96
CA GLY A 106 -17.22 -7.43 22.58
C GLY A 106 -15.74 -7.73 22.30
N SER A 107 -15.43 -7.93 21.03
CA SER A 107 -14.05 -8.00 20.55
C SER A 107 -13.55 -6.63 20.09
N TRP A 108 -12.24 -6.39 20.14
CA TRP A 108 -11.68 -5.11 19.72
C TRP A 108 -10.33 -5.27 19.02
N MET A 109 -9.99 -4.29 18.18
CA MET A 109 -8.69 -4.18 17.53
C MET A 109 -8.29 -2.71 17.42
N VAL A 110 -7.01 -2.43 17.70
CA VAL A 110 -6.40 -1.13 17.47
C VAL A 110 -5.45 -1.24 16.29
N GLU A 111 -5.74 -0.52 15.22
CA GLU A 111 -4.88 -0.47 14.05
C GLU A 111 -3.70 0.47 14.31
N GLN A 112 -2.48 -0.06 14.20
CA GLN A 112 -1.23 0.69 14.30
C GLN A 112 -0.16 0.10 13.38
N PRO A 113 0.76 0.93 12.87
CA PRO A 113 1.95 0.42 12.18
C PRO A 113 2.85 -0.37 13.14
N ARG A 114 3.62 -1.32 12.59
CA ARG A 114 4.53 -2.19 13.35
C ARG A 114 5.55 -1.41 14.19
N SER A 115 5.97 -0.25 13.72
CA SER A 115 6.90 0.64 14.41
C SER A 115 6.26 1.58 15.42
N SER A 116 4.99 1.35 15.79
CA SER A 116 4.29 2.21 16.74
C SER A 116 4.82 2.06 18.16
N LEU A 117 5.06 3.20 18.81
CA LEU A 117 5.42 3.33 20.22
C LEU A 117 4.18 3.31 21.13
N LEU A 118 2.97 3.16 20.59
CA LEU A 118 1.72 3.17 21.34
C LEU A 118 1.68 2.12 22.46
N THR A 119 2.34 0.98 22.28
CA THR A 119 2.43 -0.08 23.30
C THR A 119 3.07 0.39 24.61
N TRP A 120 3.89 1.44 24.56
CA TRP A 120 4.52 2.06 25.72
C TRP A 120 3.63 3.12 26.39
N HIS A 121 2.53 3.53 25.77
CA HIS A 121 1.64 4.55 26.33
C HIS A 121 1.09 4.10 27.69
N PRO A 122 1.13 4.94 28.75
CA PRO A 122 0.77 4.51 30.11
C PRO A 122 -0.64 3.95 30.22
N ARG A 123 -1.61 4.53 29.49
CA ARG A 123 -3.00 4.04 29.48
C ARG A 123 -3.17 2.69 28.78
N ILE A 124 -2.41 2.44 27.71
CA ILE A 124 -2.42 1.15 27.03
C ILE A 124 -1.81 0.08 27.95
N ARG A 125 -0.70 0.39 28.64
CA ARG A 125 -0.12 -0.51 29.65
C ARG A 125 -1.07 -0.78 30.82
N LEU A 126 -1.82 0.23 31.26
CA LEU A 126 -2.85 0.06 32.28
C LEU A 126 -3.96 -0.86 31.77
N LEU A 127 -4.44 -0.66 30.53
CA LEU A 127 -5.42 -1.55 29.91
C LEU A 127 -4.93 -3.00 29.92
N TRP A 128 -3.70 -3.29 29.49
CA TRP A 128 -3.14 -4.64 29.53
C TRP A 128 -3.14 -5.27 30.93
N ARG A 129 -3.01 -4.46 31.99
CA ARG A 129 -3.07 -4.94 33.38
C ARG A 129 -4.51 -5.14 33.89
N LEU A 130 -5.46 -4.41 33.34
CA LEU A 130 -6.88 -4.48 33.72
C LEU A 130 -7.64 -5.56 32.97
N LEU A 131 -7.12 -6.01 31.82
CA LEU A 131 -7.71 -7.13 31.09
C LEU A 131 -7.65 -8.40 31.95
N PRO A 132 -8.75 -9.16 32.09
CA PRO A 132 -8.73 -10.42 32.81
C PRO A 132 -7.68 -11.38 32.23
N GLU A 133 -6.97 -12.14 33.08
CA GLU A 133 -6.03 -13.18 32.61
C GLU A 133 -6.71 -14.18 31.67
N ASP A 134 -8.01 -14.42 31.86
CA ASP A 134 -8.79 -15.30 31.00
C ASP A 134 -8.93 -14.75 29.58
N TYR A 135 -8.83 -13.43 29.37
CA TYR A 135 -8.78 -12.83 28.04
C TYR A 135 -7.50 -13.24 27.31
N GLU A 136 -6.36 -13.28 28.01
CA GLU A 136 -5.11 -13.81 27.44
C GLU A 136 -5.24 -15.31 27.13
N ARG A 137 -5.86 -16.08 28.02
CA ARG A 137 -6.08 -17.52 27.79
C ARG A 137 -6.96 -17.76 26.57
N GLN A 138 -8.02 -16.98 26.37
CA GLN A 138 -8.87 -17.04 25.19
C GLN A 138 -8.10 -16.70 23.92
N LEU A 139 -7.26 -15.66 23.96
CA LEU A 139 -6.37 -15.30 22.84
C LEU A 139 -5.37 -16.42 22.51
N VAL A 140 -4.76 -17.04 23.51
CA VAL A 140 -3.82 -18.16 23.34
C VAL A 140 -4.55 -19.39 22.79
N ALA A 141 -5.73 -19.71 23.33
CA ALA A 141 -6.56 -20.83 22.86
C ALA A 141 -6.93 -20.66 21.39
N LEU A 142 -7.30 -19.45 20.96
CA LEU A 142 -7.63 -19.19 19.56
C LEU A 142 -6.40 -19.25 18.65
N LYS A 143 -5.24 -18.72 19.08
CA LYS A 143 -3.98 -18.86 18.32
C LYS A 143 -3.65 -20.33 18.09
N LYS A 144 -3.84 -21.17 19.12
CA LYS A 144 -3.69 -22.62 19.00
C LYS A 144 -4.71 -23.22 18.03
N GLY A 145 -6.00 -22.91 18.19
CA GLY A 145 -7.06 -23.41 17.32
C GLY A 145 -6.88 -23.02 15.85
N LEU A 146 -6.48 -21.78 15.56
CA LEU A 146 -6.22 -21.31 14.20
C LEU A 146 -4.98 -21.99 13.60
N SER A 147 -3.90 -22.11 14.39
CA SER A 147 -2.68 -22.84 13.98
C SER A 147 -2.99 -24.31 13.66
N GLU A 148 -3.80 -24.98 14.49
CA GLU A 148 -4.25 -26.34 14.26
C GLU A 148 -5.11 -26.47 13.00
N GLN A 149 -6.03 -25.54 12.75
CA GLN A 149 -6.81 -25.52 11.50
C GLN A 149 -5.93 -25.37 10.26
N ILE A 150 -4.92 -24.49 10.31
CA ILE A 150 -3.96 -24.29 9.22
C ILE A 150 -3.14 -25.57 9.00
N ASN A 151 -2.59 -26.15 10.07
CA ASN A 151 -1.82 -27.39 10.00
C ASN A 151 -2.65 -28.57 9.49
N ASN A 152 -3.92 -28.67 9.89
CA ASN A 152 -4.83 -29.70 9.41
C ASN A 152 -5.15 -29.53 7.92
N LYS A 153 -5.29 -28.29 7.44
CA LYS A 153 -5.42 -28.01 6.00
C LYS A 153 -4.17 -28.41 5.23
N LEU A 154 -2.98 -28.06 5.73
CA LEU A 154 -1.69 -28.44 5.11
C LEU A 154 -1.47 -29.96 5.09
N LYS A 155 -1.85 -30.67 6.16
CA LYS A 155 -1.77 -32.14 6.19
C LYS A 155 -2.72 -32.76 5.17
N LYS A 156 -3.96 -32.26 5.05
CA LYS A 156 -4.94 -32.75 4.06
C LYS A 156 -4.47 -32.53 2.61
N THR A 157 -3.79 -31.42 2.31
CA THR A 157 -3.23 -31.19 0.97
C THR A 157 -2.05 -32.12 0.66
N SER A 158 -1.19 -32.41 1.64
CA SER A 158 -0.06 -33.34 1.47
C SER A 158 -0.47 -34.81 1.32
N ALA A 159 -1.54 -35.25 2.00
CA ALA A 159 -2.06 -36.60 1.89
C ALA A 159 -2.69 -36.84 0.50
N LYS A 160 -3.33 -35.81 -0.08
CA LYS A 160 -3.98 -35.89 -1.38
C LYS A 160 -2.97 -35.98 -2.54
N SER A 161 -1.75 -35.46 -2.39
CA SER A 161 -0.68 -35.64 -3.40
C SER A 161 0.00 -37.00 -3.34
N LYS A 162 -0.14 -37.77 -2.26
CA LYS A 162 0.47 -39.10 -2.11
C LYS A 162 -0.45 -40.25 -2.51
N ALA A 163 -1.75 -39.98 -2.71
CA ALA A 163 -2.76 -40.95 -3.13
C ALA A 163 -3.13 -40.82 -4.62
N GLN A 164 -2.15 -40.55 -5.49
CA GLN A 164 -2.37 -40.75 -6.92
C GLN A 164 -2.28 -42.26 -7.19
N PRO A 165 -3.37 -42.92 -7.60
CA PRO A 165 -3.32 -44.35 -7.89
C PRO A 165 -2.31 -44.58 -9.01
N LYS A 166 -1.36 -45.49 -8.79
CA LYS A 166 -0.58 -46.10 -9.88
C LYS A 166 -1.61 -46.68 -10.85
N ALA A 167 -1.91 -45.94 -11.91
CA ALA A 167 -2.66 -46.46 -13.03
C ALA A 167 -1.83 -47.62 -13.60
N SER A 168 -2.35 -48.83 -13.42
CA SER A 168 -1.85 -50.04 -14.05
C SER A 168 -1.75 -49.81 -15.54
N ALA A 169 -0.54 -49.87 -16.08
CA ALA A 169 -0.28 -49.81 -17.50
C ALA A 169 -1.06 -50.94 -18.22
N PRO A 170 -1.75 -50.65 -19.34
CA PRO A 170 -2.38 -51.69 -20.13
C PRO A 170 -1.32 -52.63 -20.72
N ALA A 171 -1.51 -53.93 -20.48
CA ALA A 171 -0.65 -55.00 -20.96
C ALA A 171 -0.54 -54.97 -22.49
N LYS A 172 0.70 -54.86 -23.00
CA LYS A 172 1.01 -55.13 -24.41
C LYS A 172 0.87 -56.63 -24.68
N PRO A 173 0.28 -57.05 -25.82
CA PRO A 173 0.23 -58.45 -26.21
C PRO A 173 1.65 -58.97 -26.52
N ARG A 174 1.95 -60.12 -25.92
CA ARG A 174 3.21 -60.88 -26.02
C ARG A 174 3.18 -61.69 -27.33
N PRO A 175 4.21 -61.63 -28.19
CA PRO A 175 4.33 -62.54 -29.33
C PRO A 175 4.75 -63.95 -28.87
N PRO A 176 4.45 -64.99 -29.66
CA PRO A 176 4.59 -66.39 -29.25
C PRO A 176 6.05 -66.82 -29.07
N GLN A 177 6.26 -67.63 -28.03
CA GLN A 177 7.53 -68.26 -27.70
C GLN A 177 7.83 -69.39 -28.70
N SER A 178 8.98 -69.32 -29.37
CA SER A 178 9.67 -70.50 -29.91
C SER A 178 10.69 -70.99 -28.87
N GLN A 179 10.75 -72.32 -28.76
CA GLN A 179 11.54 -73.12 -27.83
C GLN A 179 13.06 -73.00 -28.09
N VAL A 180 13.86 -73.27 -27.05
CA VAL A 180 15.19 -73.94 -26.99
C VAL A 180 15.79 -73.56 -25.61
N GLU A 181 15.75 -74.42 -24.59
CA GLU A 181 16.69 -75.50 -24.23
C GLU A 181 17.99 -75.06 -23.52
N LYS A 182 17.99 -75.29 -22.19
CA LYS A 182 19.01 -75.71 -21.21
C LYS A 182 20.47 -75.19 -21.19
N ALA A 183 20.93 -75.08 -19.91
CA ALA A 183 22.30 -75.16 -19.35
C ALA A 183 23.17 -73.90 -19.50
N ASP A 184 24.09 -73.52 -18.60
CA ASP A 184 24.61 -74.04 -17.33
C ASP A 184 25.36 -72.88 -16.61
N LYS A 185 25.49 -72.98 -15.27
CA LYS A 185 26.59 -72.54 -14.37
C LYS A 185 27.32 -71.16 -14.51
N HIS A 186 27.40 -70.49 -13.34
CA HIS A 186 28.44 -69.56 -12.80
C HIS A 186 29.92 -69.84 -13.23
N PRO A 187 30.96 -68.98 -12.97
CA PRO A 187 31.08 -67.83 -12.03
C PRO A 187 31.99 -66.61 -12.47
N ARG A 188 32.08 -65.60 -11.58
CA ARG A 188 33.22 -64.70 -11.19
C ARG A 188 34.06 -63.87 -12.23
N SER A 189 33.98 -62.54 -12.04
CA SER A 189 35.04 -61.48 -12.03
C SER A 189 35.83 -61.22 -13.34
N PRO A 190 36.62 -60.13 -13.53
CA PRO A 190 37.07 -59.04 -12.64
C PRO A 190 36.99 -57.60 -13.27
N PRO A 191 37.53 -56.52 -12.64
CA PRO A 191 37.42 -55.13 -13.11
C PRO A 191 38.66 -54.61 -13.88
N LYS A 192 38.61 -53.33 -14.30
CA LYS A 192 39.61 -52.46 -14.99
C LYS A 192 39.43 -52.39 -16.52
N VAL A 193 39.84 -51.37 -17.28
CA VAL A 193 40.36 -49.99 -17.14
C VAL A 193 40.25 -49.37 -18.55
N ASP A 194 40.22 -48.04 -18.64
CA ASP A 194 40.44 -47.15 -19.79
C ASP A 194 40.84 -47.76 -21.14
N GLN A 195 40.14 -47.38 -22.22
CA GLN A 195 40.78 -47.03 -23.49
C GLN A 195 39.83 -46.34 -24.49
N ALA A 196 40.44 -45.45 -25.26
CA ALA A 196 39.83 -44.49 -26.18
C ALA A 196 39.64 -45.03 -27.60
N SER A 197 38.74 -44.34 -28.33
CA SER A 197 38.64 -44.23 -29.81
C SER A 197 38.13 -45.45 -30.61
N PRO A 198 37.73 -45.32 -31.90
CA PRO A 198 36.95 -44.27 -32.58
C PRO A 198 35.87 -44.82 -33.56
N ASN A 199 34.82 -44.00 -33.85
CA ASN A 199 34.01 -43.94 -35.11
C ASN A 199 33.21 -45.19 -35.59
N PRO A 200 32.37 -45.10 -36.66
CA PRO A 200 31.20 -44.24 -36.89
C PRO A 200 29.93 -45.07 -37.25
N GLY A 201 28.71 -44.53 -37.06
CA GLY A 201 27.49 -45.29 -37.39
C GLY A 201 26.21 -44.47 -37.61
N ALA A 202 26.01 -44.02 -38.86
CA ALA A 202 24.74 -43.83 -39.55
C ALA A 202 23.60 -43.05 -38.85
N SER A 203 23.73 -41.73 -38.77
CA SER A 203 22.57 -40.83 -38.59
C SER A 203 21.84 -40.61 -39.91
N LYS A 204 20.56 -41.01 -39.93
CA LYS A 204 19.63 -40.77 -41.04
C LYS A 204 19.47 -39.28 -41.30
N ARG A 205 19.82 -38.89 -42.54
CA ARG A 205 19.67 -37.58 -43.17
C ARG A 205 18.21 -37.10 -43.12
N VAL A 206 17.88 -36.22 -42.18
CA VAL A 206 16.66 -35.41 -42.25
C VAL A 206 16.92 -34.30 -43.27
N LYS A 207 16.20 -34.35 -44.40
CA LYS A 207 16.15 -33.28 -45.40
C LYS A 207 15.76 -31.98 -44.69
N GLY A 208 16.73 -31.08 -44.51
CA GLY A 208 16.49 -29.72 -44.05
C GLY A 208 15.54 -29.02 -45.03
N LYS A 209 14.41 -28.53 -44.53
CA LYS A 209 13.58 -27.57 -45.23
C LYS A 209 14.43 -26.32 -45.44
N GLN A 210 14.56 -25.88 -46.70
CA GLN A 210 15.17 -24.59 -46.98
C GLN A 210 14.42 -23.49 -46.22
N PRO A 211 15.13 -22.53 -45.61
CA PRO A 211 14.51 -21.37 -44.99
C PRO A 211 13.73 -20.59 -46.05
N ASN A 212 12.53 -20.15 -45.68
CA ASN A 212 11.69 -19.31 -46.53
C ASN A 212 12.51 -18.09 -46.97
N PRO A 213 12.65 -17.81 -48.29
CA PRO A 213 13.43 -16.67 -48.79
C PRO A 213 12.92 -15.31 -48.29
N ASP A 214 11.68 -15.27 -47.81
CA ASP A 214 10.99 -14.08 -47.32
C ASP A 214 11.58 -13.51 -46.01
N MET A 215 12.18 -14.35 -45.15
CA MET A 215 12.75 -13.87 -43.88
C MET A 215 14.09 -13.14 -44.05
N ALA A 216 14.86 -13.52 -45.08
CA ALA A 216 16.13 -12.85 -45.35
C ALA A 216 15.89 -11.42 -45.83
N GLN A 217 14.90 -11.24 -46.72
CA GLN A 217 14.46 -9.93 -47.20
C GLN A 217 14.01 -9.02 -46.04
N GLN A 218 13.20 -9.56 -45.12
CA GLN A 218 12.73 -8.81 -43.94
C GLN A 218 13.86 -8.36 -43.01
N LEU A 219 14.93 -9.14 -42.88
CA LEU A 219 16.09 -8.78 -42.06
C LEU A 219 16.93 -7.67 -42.69
N ASP A 220 17.05 -7.67 -44.02
CA ASP A 220 17.79 -6.64 -44.74
C ASP A 220 17.02 -5.31 -44.77
N ASP A 221 15.69 -5.35 -44.97
CA ASP A 221 14.82 -4.17 -44.86
C ASP A 221 14.90 -3.53 -43.46
N LEU A 222 14.97 -4.36 -42.41
CA LEU A 222 15.09 -3.89 -41.02
C LEU A 222 16.47 -3.23 -40.76
N ARG A 223 17.54 -3.75 -41.37
CA ARG A 223 18.89 -3.17 -41.26
C ARG A 223 18.97 -1.83 -41.98
N GLU A 224 18.37 -1.72 -43.16
CA GLU A 224 18.33 -0.46 -43.91
C GLU A 224 17.54 0.63 -43.17
N ALA A 225 16.38 0.27 -42.58
CA ALA A 225 15.59 1.20 -41.78
C ALA A 225 16.36 1.73 -40.56
N ASN A 226 17.08 0.86 -39.84
CA ASN A 226 17.90 1.26 -38.69
C ASN A 226 19.07 2.15 -39.10
N GLN A 227 19.72 1.86 -40.23
CA GLN A 227 20.80 2.70 -40.74
C GLN A 227 20.30 4.10 -41.10
N LYS A 228 19.15 4.18 -41.78
CA LYS A 228 18.53 5.46 -42.17
C LYS A 228 18.19 6.34 -40.96
N MET A 229 17.68 5.74 -39.88
CA MET A 229 17.39 6.44 -38.64
C MET A 229 18.66 7.00 -37.98
N MET A 230 19.77 6.26 -38.03
CA MET A 230 21.05 6.72 -37.48
C MET A 230 21.63 7.89 -38.27
N ASP A 231 21.50 7.87 -39.60
CA ASP A 231 21.96 8.97 -40.46
C ASP A 231 21.12 10.25 -40.26
N GLU A 232 19.81 10.11 -40.05
CA GLU A 232 18.91 11.24 -39.75
C GLU A 232 19.24 11.90 -38.40
N LEU A 233 19.53 11.09 -37.37
CA LEU A 233 19.99 11.60 -36.08
C LEU A 233 21.35 12.31 -36.18
N ALA A 234 22.24 11.84 -37.04
CA ALA A 234 23.53 12.48 -37.29
C ALA A 234 23.35 13.85 -37.98
N GLN A 235 22.44 13.94 -38.95
CA GLN A 235 22.09 15.21 -39.61
C GLN A 235 21.53 16.23 -38.61
N LEU A 236 20.57 15.83 -37.77
CA LEU A 236 19.98 16.72 -36.76
C LEU A 236 21.02 17.26 -35.77
N LYS A 237 22.02 16.45 -35.39
CA LYS A 237 23.13 16.92 -34.57
C LYS A 237 24.00 17.94 -35.29
N GLN A 238 24.30 17.75 -36.57
CA GLN A 238 25.05 18.74 -37.35
C GLN A 238 24.28 20.05 -37.54
N GLU A 239 22.96 19.99 -37.73
CA GLU A 239 22.12 21.19 -37.82
C GLU A 239 22.06 21.97 -36.50
N GLN A 240 22.04 21.27 -35.36
CA GLN A 240 22.12 21.92 -34.05
C GLN A 240 23.48 22.59 -33.83
N ALA A 241 24.57 21.97 -34.28
CA ALA A 241 25.91 22.55 -34.18
C ALA A 241 26.11 23.79 -35.06
N LYS A 242 25.36 23.92 -36.16
CA LYS A 242 25.45 25.05 -37.09
C LYS A 242 24.66 26.29 -36.67
N LYS A 243 23.82 26.21 -35.62
CA LYS A 243 23.08 27.40 -35.14
C LYS A 243 24.00 28.27 -34.28
N PRO A 244 24.38 29.48 -34.74
CA PRO A 244 25.23 30.36 -33.96
C PRO A 244 24.50 30.77 -32.67
N THR A 245 25.07 30.42 -31.53
CA THR A 245 24.63 30.86 -30.21
C THR A 245 24.83 32.36 -30.07
N LYS A 246 23.83 33.16 -30.47
CA LYS A 246 23.75 34.57 -30.10
C LYS A 246 23.46 34.66 -28.60
N ASN A 247 24.49 34.95 -27.82
CA ASN A 247 24.36 35.31 -26.41
C ASN A 247 23.61 36.65 -26.29
N SER A 248 22.29 36.59 -26.17
CA SER A 248 21.38 37.74 -26.00
C SER A 248 21.14 38.07 -24.52
N TYR A 249 22.21 38.17 -23.73
CA TYR A 249 22.16 38.64 -22.34
C TYR A 249 23.31 39.61 -22.04
N GLU A 250 23.34 40.73 -22.73
CA GLU A 250 23.87 41.97 -22.14
C GLU A 250 22.67 42.81 -21.72
N THR A 251 22.46 42.90 -20.41
CA THR A 251 21.46 43.80 -19.83
C THR A 251 22.12 45.17 -19.68
N PRO A 252 21.62 46.24 -20.32
CA PRO A 252 22.24 47.55 -20.20
C PRO A 252 22.18 48.04 -18.74
N PRO A 253 23.23 48.71 -18.23
CA PRO A 253 23.30 49.14 -16.84
C PRO A 253 22.20 50.17 -16.53
N PRO A 254 21.55 50.08 -15.36
CA PRO A 254 20.51 51.01 -14.96
C PRO A 254 21.07 52.42 -14.74
N LYS A 255 20.53 53.40 -15.47
CA LYS A 255 20.95 54.82 -15.46
C LYS A 255 20.32 55.68 -14.35
N VAL A 256 19.65 55.09 -13.35
CA VAL A 256 18.91 55.89 -12.35
C VAL A 256 19.67 55.90 -11.03
N ARG A 257 20.27 57.06 -10.70
CA ARG A 257 20.81 57.35 -9.37
C ARG A 257 19.67 57.40 -8.36
N GLY A 258 19.69 56.52 -7.36
CA GLY A 258 18.77 56.59 -6.23
C GLY A 258 18.97 57.88 -5.42
N PRO A 259 17.91 58.42 -4.80
CA PRO A 259 18.00 59.63 -4.00
C PRO A 259 18.85 59.41 -2.75
N THR A 260 19.88 60.26 -2.62
CA THR A 260 20.79 60.33 -1.48
C THR A 260 20.03 60.73 -0.22
N PRO A 261 20.17 60.04 0.93
CA PRO A 261 19.57 60.47 2.18
C PRO A 261 20.27 61.73 2.69
N ASN A 262 19.45 62.73 3.00
CA ASN A 262 19.84 64.05 3.45
C ASN A 262 20.35 63.97 4.90
N ALA A 263 21.64 64.23 5.11
CA ALA A 263 22.24 64.32 6.43
C ALA A 263 21.78 65.62 7.11
N LYS A 264 20.97 65.52 8.17
CA LYS A 264 20.71 66.64 9.09
C LYS A 264 21.42 66.40 10.43
N ALA A 265 22.49 67.18 10.57
CA ALA A 265 23.05 67.83 11.76
C ALA A 265 22.53 67.41 13.16
N SER A 266 23.48 66.90 13.96
CA SER A 266 23.89 67.35 15.30
C SER A 266 22.87 68.09 16.18
N GLY A 267 22.57 67.49 17.34
CA GLY A 267 22.02 68.16 18.51
C GLY A 267 22.26 67.33 19.76
N SER A 268 23.27 67.71 20.54
CA SER A 268 23.69 67.13 21.80
C SER A 268 22.68 67.33 22.93
N SER A 269 22.36 66.29 23.68
CA SER A 269 22.27 66.34 25.16
C SER A 269 22.11 64.93 25.73
N ALA A 270 23.10 64.53 26.54
CA ALA A 270 22.97 63.53 27.59
C ALA A 270 21.96 64.04 28.65
N PRO A 271 21.30 63.21 29.51
CA PRO A 271 21.94 62.12 30.24
C PRO A 271 21.06 60.88 30.55
N SER A 272 21.67 59.96 31.30
CA SER A 272 21.07 59.10 32.32
C SER A 272 21.00 57.61 32.01
N ALA A 273 21.68 56.89 32.90
CA ALA A 273 21.80 55.46 33.01
C ALA A 273 20.48 54.74 33.33
N SER A 274 20.53 53.43 33.10
CA SER A 274 19.67 52.36 33.63
C SER A 274 18.34 52.09 32.91
N GLN A 275 18.33 51.09 32.03
CA GLN A 275 17.44 49.93 32.12
C GLN A 275 17.86 48.83 31.11
N PRO A 276 17.88 47.54 31.49
CA PRO A 276 18.19 46.45 30.56
C PRO A 276 17.06 46.27 29.55
N ARG A 277 17.40 46.43 28.27
CA ARG A 277 16.52 46.23 27.12
C ARG A 277 16.13 44.75 27.07
N ALA A 278 14.88 44.46 27.38
CA ALA A 278 14.26 43.16 27.15
C ALA A 278 14.40 42.79 25.66
N LEU A 279 14.91 41.58 25.40
CA LEU A 279 14.89 40.93 24.09
C LEU A 279 13.44 40.77 23.66
N ALA A 280 12.93 41.73 22.88
CA ALA A 280 11.67 41.62 22.21
C ALA A 280 11.77 40.52 21.15
N ASN A 281 11.15 39.40 21.47
CA ASN A 281 10.94 38.25 20.61
C ASN A 281 10.12 38.69 19.37
N PRO A 282 10.59 38.52 18.12
CA PRO A 282 9.79 38.80 16.93
C PRO A 282 8.79 37.65 16.70
N GLN A 283 7.87 37.45 17.65
CA GLN A 283 6.71 36.57 17.48
C GLN A 283 5.51 37.43 17.11
N GLY A 284 5.27 37.55 15.81
CA GLY A 284 4.12 38.30 15.30
C GLY A 284 4.22 38.73 13.84
N ALA A 285 4.93 37.99 12.99
CA ALA A 285 4.71 38.13 11.55
C ALA A 285 3.35 37.51 11.26
N ALA A 286 2.33 38.36 11.12
CA ALA A 286 0.99 37.97 10.69
C ALA A 286 1.10 37.04 9.46
N PRO A 287 0.28 35.97 9.38
CA PRO A 287 0.30 35.06 8.25
C PRO A 287 0.13 35.87 6.97
N ALA A 288 1.07 35.71 6.04
CA ALA A 288 1.10 36.41 4.77
C ALA A 288 -0.30 36.38 4.15
N ALA A 289 -0.91 37.56 4.02
CA ALA A 289 -2.26 37.73 3.49
C ALA A 289 -2.43 36.84 2.26
N ALA A 290 -3.46 35.99 2.29
CA ALA A 290 -3.78 35.09 1.20
C ALA A 290 -3.80 35.89 -0.10
N SER A 291 -2.79 35.68 -0.95
CA SER A 291 -2.63 36.42 -2.20
C SER A 291 -3.94 36.32 -2.98
N GLU A 292 -4.55 37.45 -3.31
CA GLU A 292 -5.80 37.50 -4.07
C GLU A 292 -5.72 36.61 -5.31
N ALA A 293 -6.83 35.94 -5.63
CA ALA A 293 -6.90 35.05 -6.77
C ALA A 293 -6.63 35.85 -8.06
N PRO A 294 -5.71 35.41 -8.94
CA PRO A 294 -5.43 36.10 -10.19
C PRO A 294 -6.66 36.11 -11.09
N SER A 295 -7.12 37.30 -11.48
CA SER A 295 -8.37 37.50 -12.24
C SER A 295 -8.25 37.23 -13.75
N THR A 296 -7.03 37.22 -14.30
CA THR A 296 -6.81 37.04 -15.75
C THR A 296 -6.16 35.68 -16.04
N GLU A 297 -6.52 35.08 -17.19
CA GLU A 297 -5.96 33.80 -17.65
C GLU A 297 -4.42 33.83 -17.72
N GLY A 298 -3.85 34.93 -18.23
CA GLY A 298 -2.40 35.12 -18.27
C GLY A 298 -1.74 35.10 -16.89
N ALA A 299 -2.40 35.68 -15.88
CA ALA A 299 -1.90 35.65 -14.50
C ALA A 299 -2.01 34.25 -13.87
N ARG A 300 -3.08 33.49 -14.18
CA ARG A 300 -3.23 32.08 -13.77
C ARG A 300 -2.10 31.21 -14.33
N LEU A 301 -1.81 31.33 -15.63
CA LEU A 301 -0.72 30.60 -16.30
C LEU A 301 0.67 31.03 -15.82
N ALA A 302 0.89 32.32 -15.55
CA ALA A 302 2.14 32.81 -15.00
C ALA A 302 2.41 32.23 -13.60
N ARG A 303 1.37 32.10 -12.77
CA ARG A 303 1.47 31.48 -11.45
C ARG A 303 1.75 29.98 -11.53
N LEU A 304 1.07 29.26 -12.43
CA LEU A 304 1.38 27.86 -12.73
C LEU A 304 2.83 27.68 -13.19
N ARG A 305 3.33 28.56 -14.07
CA ARG A 305 4.74 28.55 -14.52
C ARG A 305 5.70 28.69 -13.34
N ARG A 306 5.52 29.66 -12.45
CA ARG A 306 6.42 29.85 -11.29
C ARG A 306 6.48 28.64 -10.37
N MET A 307 5.41 27.85 -10.33
CA MET A 307 5.32 26.64 -9.51
C MET A 307 5.92 25.42 -10.22
N CYS A 308 5.76 25.31 -11.54
CA CYS A 308 6.24 24.16 -12.32
C CYS A 308 7.62 24.34 -12.94
N GLU A 309 8.14 25.57 -13.10
CA GLU A 309 9.46 25.82 -13.71
C GLU A 309 10.60 25.39 -12.77
N MET A 310 11.55 24.64 -13.32
CA MET A 310 12.73 24.21 -12.57
C MET A 310 13.66 25.39 -12.36
N LYS A 311 13.99 25.72 -11.11
CA LYS A 311 14.88 26.84 -10.79
C LYS A 311 16.32 26.50 -11.20
N PRO A 312 17.20 27.50 -11.42
CA PRO A 312 18.63 27.26 -11.68
C PRO A 312 19.32 26.37 -10.63
N SER A 313 18.79 26.34 -9.40
CA SER A 313 19.23 25.43 -8.34
C SER A 313 18.93 23.94 -8.58
N GLY A 314 18.24 23.57 -9.66
CA GLY A 314 17.73 22.21 -9.93
C GLY A 314 16.47 21.83 -9.14
N LYS A 315 16.08 22.61 -8.12
CA LYS A 315 14.87 22.35 -7.32
C LYS A 315 13.60 22.78 -8.06
N CYS A 316 12.60 21.90 -8.09
CA CYS A 316 11.25 22.18 -8.55
C CYS A 316 10.28 22.21 -7.35
N HIS A 317 9.24 23.04 -7.40
CA HIS A 317 8.24 23.05 -6.33
C HIS A 317 7.26 21.87 -6.45
N VAL A 318 7.03 21.35 -7.66
CA VAL A 318 6.16 20.20 -7.92
C VAL A 318 6.98 18.92 -8.12
N THR A 319 6.30 17.77 -8.14
CA THR A 319 6.95 16.48 -8.46
C THR A 319 7.47 16.45 -9.90
N PRO A 320 8.51 15.66 -10.21
CA PRO A 320 9.07 15.58 -11.56
C PRO A 320 8.05 15.22 -12.64
N GLU A 321 7.08 14.35 -12.32
CA GLU A 321 5.99 13.97 -13.23
C GLU A 321 5.10 15.15 -13.62
N ILE A 322 4.74 16.01 -12.65
CA ILE A 322 3.93 17.20 -12.90
C ILE A 322 4.73 18.22 -13.72
N HIS A 323 6.04 18.36 -13.44
CA HIS A 323 6.94 19.20 -14.22
C HIS A 323 7.00 18.75 -15.68
N GLU A 324 7.25 17.46 -15.93
CA GLU A 324 7.33 16.90 -17.28
C GLU A 324 5.98 17.01 -18.01
N ARG A 325 4.87 16.78 -17.31
CA ARG A 325 3.52 17.00 -17.86
C ARG A 325 3.32 18.45 -18.26
N TRP A 326 3.66 19.42 -17.41
CA TRP A 326 3.55 20.84 -17.73
C TRP A 326 4.46 21.27 -18.90
N LYS A 327 5.68 20.72 -18.95
CA LYS A 327 6.68 21.00 -19.98
C LYS A 327 6.22 20.49 -21.35
N LYS A 328 5.71 19.26 -21.42
CA LYS A 328 5.18 18.62 -22.64
C LYS A 328 3.76 19.06 -22.99
N ALA A 329 3.03 19.65 -22.05
CA ALA A 329 1.64 20.02 -22.23
C ALA A 329 1.44 21.10 -23.29
N ASN A 330 0.43 20.87 -24.15
CA ASN A 330 -0.12 21.88 -25.03
C ASN A 330 -0.83 22.99 -24.23
N HIS A 331 -1.11 24.13 -24.86
CA HIS A 331 -1.76 25.26 -24.19
C HIS A 331 -3.08 24.86 -23.47
N THR A 332 -3.91 24.03 -24.11
CA THR A 332 -5.15 23.49 -23.51
C THR A 332 -4.90 22.64 -22.26
N GLU A 333 -3.82 21.86 -22.23
CA GLU A 333 -3.48 21.03 -21.06
C GLU A 333 -2.89 21.86 -19.93
N ARG A 334 -2.13 22.92 -20.25
CA ARG A 334 -1.66 23.90 -19.27
C ARG A 334 -2.82 24.66 -18.62
N LEU A 335 -3.88 24.96 -19.38
CA LEU A 335 -5.11 25.52 -18.83
C LEU A 335 -5.80 24.56 -17.85
N LYS A 336 -5.92 23.28 -18.19
CA LYS A 336 -6.44 22.27 -17.25
C LYS A 336 -5.63 22.18 -15.96
N LEU A 337 -4.30 22.24 -16.06
CA LEU A 337 -3.43 22.28 -14.87
C LEU A 337 -3.62 23.58 -14.06
N ALA A 338 -3.89 24.72 -14.71
CA ALA A 338 -4.21 25.96 -14.01
C ALA A 338 -5.58 25.89 -13.31
N ASP A 339 -6.58 25.25 -13.93
CA ASP A 339 -7.89 24.99 -13.32
C ASP A 339 -7.76 24.06 -12.11
N GLU A 340 -6.95 22.99 -12.18
CA GLU A 340 -6.68 22.11 -11.04
C GLU A 340 -5.97 22.85 -9.89
N LEU A 341 -5.08 23.80 -10.20
CA LEU A 341 -4.39 24.66 -9.23
C LEU A 341 -5.33 25.68 -8.58
N GLU A 342 -6.20 26.31 -9.36
CA GLU A 342 -7.21 27.23 -8.84
C GLU A 342 -8.21 26.48 -7.95
N ALA A 343 -8.66 25.30 -8.37
CA ALA A 343 -9.55 24.47 -7.58
C ALA A 343 -8.89 24.05 -6.26
N ALA A 344 -7.57 23.94 -6.20
CA ALA A 344 -6.78 23.70 -5.00
C ALA A 344 -6.55 24.98 -4.16
N ASN A 345 -7.28 26.06 -4.45
CA ASN A 345 -7.14 27.38 -3.84
C ASN A 345 -5.69 27.89 -3.87
N TRP A 346 -4.97 27.61 -4.97
CA TRP A 346 -3.56 27.96 -5.14
C TRP A 346 -2.60 27.37 -4.09
N ALA A 347 -3.08 26.42 -3.28
CA ALA A 347 -2.27 25.72 -2.30
C ALA A 347 -1.46 24.61 -2.96
N LYS A 348 -0.13 24.72 -2.85
CA LYS A 348 0.85 23.85 -3.50
C LYS A 348 0.59 22.35 -3.20
N ASP A 349 0.43 21.99 -1.94
CA ASP A 349 0.36 20.58 -1.53
C ASP A 349 -0.99 19.94 -1.95
N MET A 350 -2.06 20.73 -1.93
CA MET A 350 -3.37 20.31 -2.43
C MET A 350 -3.37 20.14 -3.94
N PHE A 351 -2.68 21.02 -4.67
CA PHE A 351 -2.49 20.90 -6.11
C PHE A 351 -1.73 19.62 -6.46
N ILE A 352 -0.57 19.38 -5.84
CA ILE A 352 0.24 18.16 -6.06
C ILE A 352 -0.63 16.91 -5.81
N THR A 353 -1.33 16.87 -4.68
CA THR A 353 -2.21 15.75 -4.31
C THR A 353 -3.31 15.52 -5.35
N ARG A 354 -3.94 16.59 -5.86
CA ARG A 354 -5.02 16.49 -6.86
C ARG A 354 -4.52 16.04 -8.22
N VAL A 355 -3.44 16.63 -8.72
CA VAL A 355 -2.87 16.27 -10.03
C VAL A 355 -2.41 14.82 -10.02
N THR A 356 -1.71 14.38 -8.96
CA THR A 356 -1.28 12.98 -8.82
C THR A 356 -2.47 12.02 -8.79
N LYS A 357 -3.54 12.35 -8.06
CA LYS A 357 -4.79 11.54 -8.07
C LYS A 357 -5.45 11.52 -9.46
N SER A 358 -5.44 12.63 -10.19
CA SER A 358 -5.97 12.75 -11.56
C SER A 358 -5.17 11.88 -12.53
N VAL A 359 -3.84 11.89 -12.44
CA VAL A 359 -2.93 11.03 -13.23
C VAL A 359 -3.18 9.56 -12.92
N ILE A 360 -3.23 9.18 -11.64
CA ILE A 360 -3.52 7.79 -11.24
C ILE A 360 -4.89 7.34 -11.75
N LYS A 361 -5.91 8.18 -11.65
CA LYS A 361 -7.26 7.87 -12.15
C LYS A 361 -7.28 7.72 -13.66
N THR A 362 -6.58 8.59 -14.38
CA THR A 362 -6.49 8.53 -15.85
C THR A 362 -5.74 7.27 -16.29
N ASN A 363 -4.61 6.96 -15.64
CA ASN A 363 -3.86 5.72 -15.86
C ASN A 363 -4.67 4.47 -15.51
N LYS A 364 -5.53 4.53 -14.48
CA LYS A 364 -6.45 3.45 -14.13
C LYS A 364 -7.57 3.28 -15.14
N GLN A 365 -8.05 4.37 -15.76
CA GLN A 365 -9.07 4.35 -16.80
C GLN A 365 -8.51 3.93 -18.16
N SER A 366 -7.23 4.20 -18.44
CA SER A 366 -6.56 3.76 -19.67
C SER A 366 -6.23 2.27 -19.65
N ARG A 367 -6.08 1.65 -18.46
CA ARG A 367 -6.00 0.19 -18.32
C ARG A 367 -7.32 -0.46 -18.74
N LYS A 368 -7.40 -0.87 -20.01
CA LYS A 368 -8.52 -1.65 -20.53
C LYS A 368 -8.55 -2.99 -19.81
N LYS A 369 -9.55 -3.17 -18.95
CA LYS A 369 -9.84 -4.48 -18.34
C LYS A 369 -10.34 -5.42 -19.43
N ARG A 370 -9.53 -6.41 -19.81
CA ARG A 370 -9.98 -7.49 -20.68
C ARG A 370 -10.62 -8.58 -19.83
N ARG A 371 -11.94 -8.73 -19.99
CA ARG A 371 -12.70 -9.81 -19.36
C ARG A 371 -12.89 -10.92 -20.38
N GLY A 372 -12.38 -12.10 -20.07
CA GLY A 372 -12.42 -13.25 -20.97
C GLY A 372 -12.71 -14.55 -20.25
N TRP A 373 -13.06 -15.57 -21.03
CA TRP A 373 -13.29 -16.93 -20.54
C TRP A 373 -12.18 -17.84 -21.05
N TYR A 374 -11.33 -18.32 -20.15
CA TYR A 374 -10.11 -19.06 -20.50
C TYR A 374 -10.17 -20.48 -19.95
N THR A 375 -9.68 -21.46 -20.70
CA THR A 375 -9.33 -22.78 -20.14
C THR A 375 -7.98 -22.69 -19.43
N LYS A 376 -7.59 -23.73 -18.67
CA LYS A 376 -6.28 -23.76 -17.99
C LYS A 376 -5.14 -23.63 -19.00
N GLU A 377 -5.28 -24.28 -20.14
CA GLU A 377 -4.32 -24.26 -21.25
C GLU A 377 -4.29 -22.90 -21.93
N ALA A 378 -5.46 -22.25 -22.11
CA ALA A 378 -5.55 -20.92 -22.68
C ALA A 378 -4.94 -19.85 -21.75
N MET A 379 -5.05 -19.99 -20.42
CA MET A 379 -4.35 -19.08 -19.51
C MET A 379 -2.83 -19.21 -19.64
N ALA A 380 -2.30 -20.44 -19.75
CA ALA A 380 -0.88 -20.65 -19.94
C ALA A 380 -0.40 -20.10 -21.29
N LYS A 381 -1.17 -20.34 -22.37
CA LYS A 381 -0.79 -19.95 -23.73
C LYS A 381 -1.01 -18.47 -24.02
N ASP A 382 -2.21 -17.96 -23.74
CA ASP A 382 -2.65 -16.63 -24.17
C ASP A 382 -2.28 -15.54 -23.16
N LEU A 383 -2.16 -15.89 -21.87
CA LEU A 383 -1.80 -14.94 -20.81
C LEU A 383 -0.37 -15.14 -20.27
N GLY A 384 0.33 -16.20 -20.70
CA GLY A 384 1.68 -16.51 -20.22
C GLY A 384 1.76 -16.85 -18.74
N TRP A 385 0.63 -17.25 -18.12
CA TRP A 385 0.60 -17.47 -16.67
C TRP A 385 1.29 -18.76 -16.24
N SER A 386 1.98 -18.71 -15.10
CA SER A 386 2.61 -19.89 -14.50
C SER A 386 1.56 -20.90 -14.03
N SER A 387 1.93 -22.19 -14.02
CA SER A 387 1.04 -23.27 -13.56
C SER A 387 0.58 -23.10 -12.10
N SER A 388 1.43 -22.53 -11.25
CA SER A 388 1.10 -22.20 -9.85
C SER A 388 0.02 -21.14 -9.78
N TYR A 389 0.16 -20.05 -10.54
CA TYR A 389 -0.82 -18.96 -10.56
C TYR A 389 -2.17 -19.42 -11.14
N ILE A 390 -2.13 -20.20 -12.24
CA ILE A 390 -3.33 -20.82 -12.83
C ILE A 390 -4.06 -21.68 -11.79
N ARG A 391 -3.32 -22.46 -10.97
CA ARG A 391 -3.93 -23.29 -9.92
C ARG A 391 -4.68 -22.43 -8.89
N CYS A 392 -4.11 -21.31 -8.44
CA CYS A 392 -4.74 -20.41 -7.49
C CYS A 392 -6.02 -19.78 -8.05
N VAL A 393 -6.00 -19.33 -9.32
CA VAL A 393 -7.17 -18.75 -9.99
C VAL A 393 -8.28 -19.78 -10.14
N VAL A 394 -7.94 -21.00 -10.56
CA VAL A 394 -8.88 -22.12 -10.68
C VAL A 394 -9.52 -22.43 -9.32
N GLU A 395 -8.72 -22.55 -8.27
CA GLU A 395 -9.23 -22.81 -6.92
C GLU A 395 -10.17 -21.70 -6.44
N PHE A 396 -9.84 -20.44 -6.72
CA PHE A 396 -10.73 -19.31 -6.42
C PHE A 396 -12.06 -19.40 -7.17
N CYS A 397 -12.04 -19.72 -8.47
CA CYS A 397 -13.24 -19.83 -9.29
C CYS A 397 -14.11 -21.05 -8.93
N GLU A 398 -13.51 -22.16 -8.51
CA GLU A 398 -14.20 -23.41 -8.14
C GLU A 398 -14.82 -23.37 -6.74
N LYS A 399 -14.56 -22.33 -5.92
CA LYS A 399 -15.23 -22.15 -4.63
C LYS A 399 -16.75 -22.11 -4.83
N PRO A 400 -17.57 -22.76 -3.96
CA PRO A 400 -19.03 -22.82 -4.13
C PRO A 400 -19.71 -21.46 -4.33
N ALA A 401 -19.22 -20.42 -3.63
CA ALA A 401 -19.71 -19.05 -3.77
C ALA A 401 -19.45 -18.42 -5.15
N ASN A 402 -18.40 -18.86 -5.84
CA ASN A 402 -17.93 -18.30 -7.12
C ASN A 402 -18.26 -19.19 -8.32
N ALA A 403 -18.48 -20.49 -8.10
CA ALA A 403 -18.62 -21.48 -9.16
C ALA A 403 -19.71 -21.09 -10.17
N LEU A 404 -20.84 -20.55 -9.71
CA LEU A 404 -21.96 -20.15 -10.57
C LEU A 404 -21.62 -18.98 -11.51
N THR A 405 -20.74 -18.07 -11.08
CA THR A 405 -20.45 -16.82 -11.79
C THR A 405 -19.11 -16.82 -12.53
N HIS A 406 -18.16 -17.65 -12.07
CA HIS A 406 -16.78 -17.67 -12.55
C HIS A 406 -16.38 -18.96 -13.27
N THR A 407 -17.25 -19.97 -13.33
CA THR A 407 -17.00 -21.19 -14.10
C THR A 407 -18.12 -21.44 -15.12
N LYS A 408 -17.76 -21.92 -16.30
CA LYS A 408 -18.73 -22.43 -17.28
C LYS A 408 -18.14 -23.59 -18.05
N LYS A 409 -18.98 -24.54 -18.48
CA LYS A 409 -18.55 -25.60 -19.39
C LYS A 409 -18.31 -25.02 -20.78
N ASP A 410 -17.30 -25.52 -21.47
CA ASP A 410 -17.08 -25.15 -22.87
C ASP A 410 -18.25 -25.60 -23.75
N LYS A 411 -18.59 -24.79 -24.76
CA LYS A 411 -19.74 -25.03 -25.65
C LYS A 411 -19.56 -26.28 -26.49
N TYR A 412 -18.33 -26.57 -26.92
CA TYR A 412 -18.01 -27.66 -27.84
C TYR A 412 -17.53 -28.90 -27.09
N ASN A 413 -16.84 -28.71 -25.96
CA ASN A 413 -16.38 -29.81 -25.11
C ASN A 413 -16.88 -29.66 -23.67
N LYS A 414 -17.99 -30.33 -23.34
CA LYS A 414 -18.59 -30.30 -21.99
C LYS A 414 -17.66 -30.78 -20.86
N LYS A 415 -16.55 -31.46 -21.18
CA LYS A 415 -15.53 -31.89 -20.21
C LYS A 415 -14.54 -30.77 -19.86
N LEU A 416 -14.41 -29.74 -20.71
CA LEU A 416 -13.55 -28.60 -20.45
C LEU A 416 -14.31 -27.52 -19.68
N LEU A 417 -13.68 -27.01 -18.62
CA LEU A 417 -14.16 -25.86 -17.86
C LEU A 417 -13.41 -24.62 -18.32
N LYS A 418 -14.17 -23.54 -18.53
CA LYS A 418 -13.68 -22.19 -18.75
C LYS A 418 -13.90 -21.36 -17.49
N TYR A 419 -12.92 -20.55 -17.17
CA TYR A 419 -12.91 -19.69 -16.00
C TYR A 419 -12.97 -18.24 -16.45
N LYS A 420 -13.78 -17.45 -15.77
CA LYS A 420 -13.90 -16.01 -16.03
C LYS A 420 -12.70 -15.32 -15.40
N VAL A 421 -11.87 -14.70 -16.24
CA VAL A 421 -10.68 -13.98 -15.81
C VAL A 421 -10.79 -12.53 -16.24
N GLU A 422 -10.45 -11.62 -15.33
CA GLU A 422 -10.29 -10.20 -15.64
C GLU A 422 -8.80 -9.90 -15.61
N ILE A 423 -8.23 -9.58 -16.78
CA ILE A 423 -6.84 -9.15 -16.92
C ILE A 423 -6.85 -7.62 -17.01
N GLU A 424 -6.04 -6.99 -16.19
CA GLU A 424 -5.65 -5.60 -16.40
C GLU A 424 -4.42 -5.63 -17.30
N ASP A 425 -4.59 -5.25 -18.57
CA ASP A 425 -3.45 -5.03 -19.47
C ASP A 425 -2.72 -3.78 -18.96
N GLY A 426 -1.85 -3.97 -17.96
CA GLY A 426 -0.84 -3.00 -17.60
C GLY A 426 0.40 -3.30 -18.41
N GLU A 427 0.95 -2.30 -19.09
CA GLU A 427 2.38 -2.27 -19.40
C GLU A 427 3.11 -2.21 -18.04
N SER A 428 3.25 -3.36 -17.38
CA SER A 428 4.12 -3.49 -16.22
C SER A 428 5.53 -3.72 -16.73
N GLU A 429 6.18 -2.65 -17.17
CA GLU A 429 7.57 -2.45 -16.76
C GLU A 429 7.55 -1.98 -15.30
N LEU A 430 7.00 -2.81 -14.41
CA LEU A 430 7.29 -2.68 -12.98
C LEU A 430 8.70 -3.23 -12.85
N SER A 431 9.63 -2.37 -12.47
CA SER A 431 10.99 -2.81 -12.14
C SER A 431 10.92 -3.94 -11.10
N GLU A 432 11.81 -4.92 -11.16
CA GLU A 432 11.87 -6.06 -10.21
C GLU A 432 11.89 -5.59 -8.73
N ASP A 433 12.31 -4.34 -8.49
CA ASP A 433 12.32 -3.68 -7.19
C ASP A 433 10.92 -3.34 -6.66
N GLU A 434 9.95 -2.97 -7.51
CA GLU A 434 8.57 -2.68 -7.08
C GLU A 434 7.77 -3.97 -6.78
N GLU A 435 8.03 -5.06 -7.52
CA GLU A 435 7.38 -6.35 -7.28
C GLU A 435 7.85 -6.98 -5.95
N ASN A 436 9.13 -6.79 -5.59
CA ASN A 436 9.68 -7.18 -4.29
C ASN A 436 9.13 -6.33 -3.13
N HIS A 437 8.84 -5.04 -3.35
CA HIS A 437 8.32 -4.17 -2.30
C HIS A 437 6.87 -4.52 -1.92
N ILE A 438 6.04 -4.91 -2.91
CA ILE A 438 4.66 -5.36 -2.69
C ILE A 438 4.62 -6.68 -1.90
N HIS A 439 5.59 -7.58 -2.12
CA HIS A 439 5.71 -8.81 -1.33
C HIS A 439 6.08 -8.56 0.14
N GLN A 440 6.86 -7.51 0.45
CA GLN A 440 7.20 -7.13 1.82
C GLN A 440 6.05 -6.41 2.55
N ASP A 441 5.24 -5.61 1.84
CA ASP A 441 4.09 -4.90 2.43
C ASP A 441 2.92 -5.83 2.82
N THR A 442 2.89 -7.04 2.25
CA THR A 442 1.87 -8.05 2.61
C THR A 442 2.16 -8.73 3.96
N GLU A 443 3.36 -8.54 4.54
CA GLU A 443 3.77 -9.05 5.86
C GLU A 443 3.62 -8.00 6.99
N ALA A 444 2.79 -6.98 6.78
CA ALA A 444 2.40 -6.06 7.85
C ALA A 444 1.73 -6.83 9.00
N ILE A 445 2.40 -6.86 10.15
CA ILE A 445 1.91 -7.49 11.38
C ILE A 445 0.67 -6.72 11.87
N CYS A 446 -0.51 -7.25 11.58
CA CYS A 446 -1.72 -6.94 12.33
C CYS A 446 -1.57 -7.53 13.75
N ILE A 447 -1.79 -6.72 14.78
CA ILE A 447 -2.07 -7.26 16.11
C ILE A 447 -3.49 -7.86 16.04
N PHE A 448 -3.59 -9.12 15.65
CA PHE A 448 -4.86 -9.83 15.51
C PHE A 448 -5.47 -10.13 16.88
N SER A 449 -6.63 -9.54 17.14
CA SER A 449 -7.65 -10.06 18.05
C SER A 449 -8.96 -10.15 17.27
N VAL A 450 -9.26 -11.31 16.69
CA VAL A 450 -10.58 -11.58 16.11
C VAL A 450 -11.02 -12.96 16.60
N LEU A 451 -12.10 -13.02 17.37
CA LEU A 451 -12.89 -14.24 17.59
C LEU A 451 -14.34 -14.02 17.19
N PRO A 452 -15.00 -15.05 16.63
CA PRO A 452 -16.40 -15.31 16.88
C PRO A 452 -16.56 -16.10 18.19
N LEU A 453 -17.45 -15.66 19.08
CA LEU A 453 -17.84 -16.41 20.27
C LEU A 453 -18.45 -17.77 19.86
N GLN A 454 -17.88 -18.88 20.30
CA GLN A 454 -18.61 -20.15 20.36
C GLN A 454 -19.32 -20.22 21.71
N HIS A 455 -20.62 -20.47 21.64
CA HIS A 455 -21.54 -20.65 22.76
C HIS A 455 -21.02 -21.78 23.68
N VAL A 456 -20.34 -21.42 24.76
CA VAL A 456 -20.13 -22.34 25.89
C VAL A 456 -21.47 -22.38 26.63
N GLN A 457 -22.17 -23.51 26.56
CA GLN A 457 -23.29 -23.76 27.45
C GLN A 457 -22.76 -23.80 28.88
N VAL A 458 -23.09 -22.77 29.66
CA VAL A 458 -22.96 -22.81 31.12
C VAL A 458 -24.12 -23.66 31.61
N SER A 459 -23.85 -24.95 31.81
CA SER A 459 -24.74 -25.83 32.55
C SER A 459 -24.66 -25.45 34.03
N ASP A 460 -25.82 -25.13 34.61
CA ASP A 460 -26.16 -25.03 36.03
C ASP A 460 -25.00 -25.16 37.05
N MET A 461 -24.58 -24.02 37.59
CA MET A 461 -24.04 -23.96 38.95
C MET A 461 -25.09 -23.35 39.86
N SER A 462 -25.91 -24.22 40.46
CA SER A 462 -26.65 -23.92 41.67
C SER A 462 -25.71 -23.88 42.88
N ASP A 463 -25.96 -22.90 43.74
CA ASP A 463 -25.60 -22.83 45.16
C ASP A 463 -24.15 -23.16 45.56
N SER A 464 -23.33 -22.11 45.73
CA SER A 464 -22.62 -21.90 47.01
C SER A 464 -21.85 -20.58 47.04
N GLY A 465 -22.16 -19.76 48.04
CA GLY A 465 -21.18 -18.92 48.75
C GLY A 465 -20.60 -17.72 48.00
N CYS A 466 -21.28 -16.58 48.09
CA CYS A 466 -20.77 -15.28 47.69
C CYS A 466 -19.91 -14.66 48.81
N PRO A 467 -18.59 -14.39 48.64
CA PRO A 467 -17.90 -13.42 49.48
C PRO A 467 -17.97 -12.05 48.78
N ARG A 468 -18.69 -11.12 49.39
CA ARG A 468 -18.71 -9.70 49.04
C ARG A 468 -17.33 -9.10 49.29
N PHE A 469 -16.56 -8.87 48.23
CA PHE A 469 -15.48 -7.87 48.21
C PHE A 469 -15.41 -7.23 46.84
N LEU A 470 -16.15 -6.13 46.67
CA LEU A 470 -15.83 -5.10 45.68
C LEU A 470 -15.61 -3.79 46.47
N PRO A 471 -14.43 -3.17 46.41
CA PRO A 471 -14.32 -1.79 46.85
C PRO A 471 -14.98 -0.89 45.81
N SER A 472 -15.78 0.03 46.31
CA SER A 472 -16.53 1.03 45.55
C SER A 472 -15.63 1.81 44.57
N LEU A 473 -16.04 1.83 43.30
CA LEU A 473 -15.46 2.61 42.20
C LEU A 473 -15.63 4.14 42.35
N SER A 474 -16.20 4.61 43.46
CA SER A 474 -16.43 6.05 43.73
C SER A 474 -15.20 6.81 44.26
N ALA A 475 -14.08 6.15 44.56
CA ALA A 475 -12.92 6.80 45.17
C ALA A 475 -11.88 7.36 44.18
N LEU A 476 -12.05 7.20 42.86
CA LEU A 476 -11.03 7.61 41.88
C LEU A 476 -11.25 8.97 41.19
N PHE A 477 -12.33 9.69 41.50
CA PHE A 477 -12.66 10.99 40.88
C PHE A 477 -12.68 12.18 41.84
N ALA A 478 -12.18 12.02 43.06
CA ALA A 478 -12.15 13.09 44.06
C ALA A 478 -10.73 13.37 44.58
N SER A 479 -9.82 13.85 43.71
CA SER A 479 -8.67 14.69 44.13
C SER A 479 -7.85 15.21 42.94
N GLY A 480 -7.74 16.53 42.82
CA GLY A 480 -6.76 17.28 42.00
C GLY A 480 -7.30 17.72 40.64
N GLY A 481 -7.38 19.00 40.28
CA GLY A 481 -6.47 20.10 40.62
C GLY A 481 -5.67 20.44 39.38
#